data_AF-C9LNQ2-F1
#
_entry.id   AF-C9LNQ2-F1
#
_cell.length_a   1.000
_cell.length_b   1.000
_cell.length_c   1.000
_cell.angle_alpha   90.00
_cell.angle_beta   90.00
_cell.angle_gamma   90.00
#
_symmetry.space_group_name_H-M   'P 1'
#
loop_
_entity.id
_entity.type
_entity.pdbx_description
1 polymer ?
#
loop_
_entity_poly.entity_id
_entity_poly.type
_entity_poly.pdbx_seq_one_letter_code
_entity_poly.pdbx_strand_id
1 'polypeptide(L)'
;MKSGYWTREFIVGLFHLITPYWNSEEKKSARLYLAGIITLTIAAVYMTLLLNEWFNSFYSALQNYDSGAVYRGLLRFTGLAFAHIAFAVYSYYLQQRLALRWRKWMTKNYLAKWTGQQMYYRLEMFFQGTADNPDQRIS
;
A
#
# COMPACT_ATOMS: atom_id res chain seq x y z
N MET A 1 8.59 0.91 29.49
CA MET A 1 7.86 1.13 28.23
C MET A 1 8.13 2.55 27.77
N LYS A 2 9.10 2.78 26.87
CA LYS A 2 9.51 4.12 26.43
C LYS A 2 8.71 4.54 25.21
N SER A 3 8.03 5.68 25.35
CA SER A 3 7.26 6.43 24.35
C SER A 3 7.97 6.49 23.00
N GLY A 4 7.22 6.21 21.93
CA GLY A 4 7.67 6.20 20.55
C GLY A 4 7.89 7.62 20.02
N TYR A 5 9.08 8.16 20.24
CA TYR A 5 9.50 9.39 19.58
C TYR A 5 10.06 9.06 18.20
N TRP A 6 9.41 9.57 17.15
CA TRP A 6 9.93 9.58 15.79
C TRP A 6 11.17 10.48 15.75
N THR A 7 12.35 9.93 16.05
CA THR A 7 13.62 10.65 16.06
C THR A 7 14.17 10.82 14.64
N ARG A 8 14.94 11.89 14.42
CA ARG A 8 15.59 12.18 13.13
C ARG A 8 16.46 11.00 12.65
N GLU A 9 17.06 10.25 13.58
CA GLU A 9 17.83 9.04 13.31
C GLU A 9 16.98 7.89 12.76
N PHE A 10 15.74 7.72 13.23
CA PHE A 10 14.81 6.75 12.69
C PHE A 10 14.43 7.09 11.25
N ILE A 11 14.16 8.37 10.97
CA ILE A 11 13.87 8.84 9.61
C ILE A 11 15.08 8.61 8.69
N VAL A 12 16.28 8.96 9.14
CA VAL A 12 17.52 8.74 8.36
C VAL A 12 17.77 7.24 8.13
N GLY A 13 17.54 6.37 9.12
CA GLY A 13 17.65 4.92 8.97
C GLY A 13 16.61 4.33 8.01
N LEU A 14 15.37 4.81 8.07
CA LEU A 14 14.30 4.45 7.14
C LEU A 14 14.66 4.86 5.71
N PHE A 15 15.14 6.09 5.53
CA PHE A 15 15.65 6.57 4.25
C PHE A 15 16.83 5.73 3.77
N HIS A 16 17.79 5.37 4.63
CA HIS A 16 18.92 4.52 4.24
C HIS A 16 18.53 3.10 3.81
N LEU A 17 17.43 2.56 4.33
CA LEU A 17 16.86 1.27 3.91
C LEU A 17 16.09 1.38 2.60
N ILE A 18 15.40 2.50 2.37
CA ILE A 18 14.56 2.72 1.19
C ILE A 18 15.41 3.17 -0.02
N THR A 19 16.45 3.98 0.19
CA THR A 19 17.24 4.62 -0.88
C THR A 19 17.95 3.62 -1.82
N PRO A 20 18.50 2.48 -1.34
CA PRO A 20 19.11 1.48 -2.20
C PRO A 20 18.08 0.77 -3.12
N TYR A 21 16.80 0.67 -2.70
CA TYR A 21 15.74 0.10 -3.54
C TYR A 21 15.45 0.96 -4.77
N TRP A 22 15.53 2.28 -4.61
CA TRP A 22 15.31 3.23 -5.68
C TRP A 22 16.50 3.39 -6.62
N ASN A 23 17.68 2.88 -6.27
CA ASN A 23 18.91 3.09 -7.04
C ASN A 23 19.44 1.86 -7.79
N SER A 24 18.86 0.68 -7.58
CA SER A 24 19.26 -0.58 -8.25
C SER A 24 18.57 -0.79 -9.61
N GLU A 25 19.03 -1.77 -10.41
CA GLU A 25 18.61 -2.10 -11.79
C GLU A 25 17.08 -2.28 -11.98
N GLU A 26 16.32 -2.46 -10.90
CA GLU A 26 14.85 -2.58 -10.85
C GLU A 26 14.09 -1.24 -10.79
N LYS A 27 14.76 -0.09 -11.01
CA LYS A 27 14.19 1.29 -10.97
C LYS A 27 12.86 1.46 -11.70
N LYS A 28 12.68 0.83 -12.86
CA LYS A 28 11.45 0.94 -13.66
C LYS A 28 10.29 0.20 -13.00
N SER A 29 10.56 -0.98 -12.43
CA SER A 29 9.59 -1.81 -11.71
C SER A 29 9.08 -1.08 -10.46
N ALA A 30 9.98 -0.54 -9.63
CA ALA A 30 9.64 0.21 -8.42
C ALA A 30 8.78 1.46 -8.71
N ARG A 31 9.09 2.21 -9.78
CA ARG A 31 8.32 3.40 -10.19
C ARG A 31 6.93 3.05 -10.72
N LEU A 32 6.80 1.96 -11.48
CA LEU A 32 5.52 1.49 -12.02
C LEU A 32 4.56 1.10 -10.90
N TYR A 33 5.09 0.51 -9.83
CA TYR A 33 4.29 0.18 -8.65
C TYR A 33 3.87 1.39 -7.83
N LEU A 34 4.78 2.36 -7.65
CA LEU A 34 4.44 3.58 -6.92
C LEU A 34 3.40 4.40 -7.67
N ALA A 35 3.55 4.52 -9.00
CA ALA A 35 2.52 5.07 -9.87
C ALA A 35 1.20 4.30 -9.72
N GLY A 36 1.25 2.97 -9.75
CA GLY A 36 0.07 2.11 -9.54
C GLY A 36 -0.64 2.36 -8.21
N ILE A 37 0.09 2.48 -7.09
CA ILE A 37 -0.50 2.81 -5.78
C ILE A 37 -1.16 4.18 -5.83
N ILE A 38 -0.44 5.20 -6.32
CA ILE A 38 -0.95 6.57 -6.34
C ILE A 38 -2.24 6.62 -7.18
N THR A 39 -2.23 6.03 -8.37
CA THR A 39 -3.41 5.96 -9.24
C THR A 39 -4.58 5.25 -8.56
N LEU A 40 -4.35 4.14 -7.86
CA LEU A 40 -5.40 3.40 -7.15
C LEU A 40 -5.97 4.15 -5.96
N THR A 41 -5.12 4.83 -5.20
CA THR A 41 -5.55 5.65 -4.06
C THR A 41 -6.38 6.83 -4.56
N ILE A 42 -5.94 7.51 -5.61
CA ILE A 42 -6.70 8.61 -6.23
C ILE A 42 -8.04 8.09 -6.76
N ALA A 43 -8.06 6.96 -7.44
CA ALA A 43 -9.30 6.36 -7.95
C ALA A 43 -10.28 6.01 -6.82
N ALA A 44 -9.79 5.45 -5.70
CA ALA A 44 -10.63 5.13 -4.55
C ALA A 44 -11.26 6.39 -3.93
N VAL A 45 -10.46 7.45 -3.75
CA VAL A 45 -10.96 8.74 -3.23
C VAL A 45 -11.96 9.37 -4.21
N TYR A 46 -11.68 9.32 -5.51
CA TYR A 46 -12.57 9.85 -6.53
C TYR A 46 -13.93 9.14 -6.56
N MET A 47 -13.95 7.82 -6.37
CA MET A 47 -15.21 7.06 -6.24
C MET A 47 -16.04 7.49 -5.03
N THR A 48 -15.39 7.82 -3.91
CA THR A 48 -16.06 8.37 -2.72
C THR A 48 -16.68 9.74 -3.00
N LEU A 49 -16.00 10.60 -3.78
CA LEU A 49 -16.56 11.91 -4.19
C LEU A 49 -17.80 11.72 -5.07
N LEU A 50 -17.75 10.82 -6.07
CA LEU A 50 -18.88 10.52 -6.95
C LEU A 50 -20.12 10.02 -6.17
N LEU A 51 -19.92 9.18 -5.15
CA LEU A 51 -21.01 8.72 -4.29
C LEU A 51 -21.59 9.86 -3.45
N ASN A 52 -20.76 10.77 -2.94
CA ASN A 52 -21.23 11.94 -2.20
C ASN A 52 -22.07 12.89 -3.08
N GLU A 53 -21.62 13.17 -4.30
CA GLU A 53 -22.40 13.97 -5.26
C GLU A 53 -23.74 13.32 -5.57
N TRP A 54 -23.75 11.99 -5.74
CA TRP A 54 -24.98 11.24 -5.94
C TRP A 54 -25.93 11.36 -4.74
N PHE A 55 -25.44 11.22 -3.51
CA PHE A 55 -26.25 11.38 -2.29
C PHE A 55 -26.93 12.75 -2.25
N ASN A 56 -26.19 13.83 -2.53
CA ASN A 56 -26.75 15.17 -2.57
C ASN A 56 -27.88 15.29 -3.61
N SER A 57 -27.64 14.83 -4.83
CA SER A 57 -28.65 14.86 -5.90
C SER A 57 -29.89 14.03 -5.56
N PHE A 58 -29.72 12.89 -4.89
CA PHE A 58 -30.82 12.02 -4.48
C PHE A 58 -31.67 12.67 -3.37
N TYR A 59 -31.03 13.26 -2.37
CA TYR A 59 -31.74 14.00 -1.31
C TYR A 59 -32.49 15.21 -1.87
N SER A 60 -31.89 15.97 -2.79
CA SER A 60 -32.60 17.08 -3.46
C SER A 60 -33.82 16.58 -4.25
N ALA A 61 -33.73 15.44 -4.93
CA ALA A 61 -34.86 14.85 -5.64
C ALA A 61 -35.99 14.43 -4.70
N LEU A 62 -35.66 13.85 -3.53
CA LEU A 62 -36.63 13.50 -2.49
C LEU A 62 -37.32 14.75 -1.92
N GLN A 63 -36.56 15.81 -1.63
CA GLN A 63 -37.09 17.05 -1.08
C GLN A 63 -38.06 17.74 -2.05
N ASN A 64 -37.79 17.68 -3.34
CA ASN A 64 -38.63 18.26 -4.38
C ASN A 64 -39.81 17.34 -4.80
N TYR A 65 -39.96 16.17 -4.15
CA TYR A 65 -40.98 15.16 -4.49
C TYR A 65 -40.97 14.76 -5.98
N ASP A 66 -39.81 14.85 -6.65
CA ASP A 66 -39.66 14.47 -8.07
C ASP A 66 -39.42 12.95 -8.18
N SER A 67 -40.53 12.23 -8.30
CA SER A 67 -40.52 10.76 -8.49
C SER A 67 -39.69 10.31 -9.70
N GLY A 68 -39.62 11.11 -10.77
CA GLY A 68 -38.82 10.82 -11.94
C GLY A 68 -37.32 10.94 -11.67
N ALA A 69 -36.90 11.98 -10.94
CA ALA A 69 -35.51 12.15 -10.53
C ALA A 69 -35.06 11.08 -9.53
N VAL A 70 -35.94 10.65 -8.62
CA VAL A 70 -35.65 9.54 -7.69
C VAL A 70 -35.39 8.22 -8.43
N TYR A 71 -36.23 7.87 -9.41
CA TYR A 71 -36.03 6.64 -10.19
C TYR A 71 -34.76 6.69 -11.05
N ARG A 72 -34.46 7.83 -11.68
CA ARG A 72 -33.18 8.06 -12.38
C ARG A 72 -31.99 7.98 -11.41
N GLY A 73 -32.15 8.50 -10.19
CA GLY A 73 -31.18 8.43 -9.11
C GLY A 73 -30.87 6.97 -8.72
N LEU A 74 -31.88 6.13 -8.55
CA LEU A 74 -31.74 4.70 -8.25
C LEU A 74 -30.99 3.92 -9.35
N LEU A 75 -31.30 4.17 -10.62
CA LEU A 75 -30.58 3.56 -11.75
C LEU A 75 -29.11 3.99 -11.76
N ARG A 76 -28.85 5.30 -11.60
CA ARG A 76 -27.49 5.84 -11.53
C ARG A 76 -26.72 5.27 -10.33
N PHE A 77 -27.39 5.12 -9.17
CA PHE A 77 -26.81 4.49 -7.98
C PHE A 77 -26.36 3.08 -8.25
N THR A 78 -27.22 2.28 -8.89
CA THR A 78 -26.93 0.88 -9.18
C THR A 78 -25.67 0.76 -10.05
N GLY A 79 -25.55 1.60 -11.08
CA GLY A 79 -24.33 1.67 -11.91
C GLY A 79 -23.10 2.12 -11.12
N LEU A 80 -23.22 3.17 -10.30
CA LEU A 80 -22.14 3.66 -9.45
C LEU A 80 -21.71 2.64 -8.39
N ALA A 81 -22.64 1.92 -7.77
CA ALA A 81 -22.38 0.90 -6.76
C ALA A 81 -21.64 -0.29 -7.38
N PHE A 82 -22.08 -0.76 -8.56
CA PHE A 82 -21.40 -1.82 -9.27
C PHE A 82 -19.97 -1.40 -9.67
N ALA A 83 -19.81 -0.20 -10.23
CA ALA A 83 -18.51 0.35 -10.54
C ALA A 83 -17.64 0.48 -9.28
N HIS A 84 -18.21 0.96 -8.17
CA HIS A 84 -17.50 1.12 -6.90
C HIS A 84 -16.99 -0.21 -6.36
N ILE A 85 -17.83 -1.25 -6.34
CA ILE A 85 -17.44 -2.58 -5.90
C ILE A 85 -16.33 -3.12 -6.82
N ALA A 86 -16.49 -3.01 -8.14
CA ALA A 86 -15.47 -3.44 -9.09
C ALA A 86 -14.13 -2.72 -8.84
N PHE A 87 -14.13 -1.40 -8.75
CA PHE A 87 -12.94 -0.61 -8.44
C PHE A 87 -12.33 -0.96 -7.08
N ALA A 88 -13.14 -1.16 -6.05
CA ALA A 88 -12.67 -1.54 -4.71
C ALA A 88 -11.98 -2.90 -4.73
N VAL A 89 -12.57 -3.91 -5.39
CA VAL A 89 -11.99 -5.25 -5.54
C VAL A 89 -10.69 -5.20 -6.33
N TYR A 90 -10.65 -4.47 -7.46
CA TYR A 90 -9.42 -4.33 -8.26
C TYR A 90 -8.32 -3.58 -7.50
N SER A 91 -8.68 -2.50 -6.79
CA SER A 91 -7.74 -1.75 -5.97
C SER A 91 -7.15 -2.62 -4.87
N TYR A 92 -7.99 -3.36 -4.15
CA TYR A 92 -7.56 -4.29 -3.13
C TYR A 92 -6.63 -5.38 -3.69
N TYR A 93 -7.02 -6.00 -4.81
CA TYR A 93 -6.21 -7.03 -5.48
C TYR A 93 -4.84 -6.50 -5.91
N LEU A 94 -4.80 -5.30 -6.51
CA LEU A 94 -3.54 -4.68 -6.95
C LEU A 94 -2.65 -4.30 -5.76
N GLN A 95 -3.22 -3.79 -4.66
CA GLN A 95 -2.49 -3.51 -3.43
C GLN A 95 -1.87 -4.79 -2.85
N GLN A 96 -2.61 -5.90 -2.79
CA GLN A 96 -2.08 -7.19 -2.33
C GLN A 96 -0.97 -7.73 -3.23
N ARG A 97 -1.17 -7.70 -4.55
CA ARG A 97 -0.16 -8.15 -5.53
C ARG A 97 1.14 -7.36 -5.40
N LEU A 98 1.02 -6.06 -5.17
CA LEU A 98 2.16 -5.21 -4.90
C LEU A 98 2.84 -5.57 -3.58
N ALA A 99 2.08 -5.68 -2.49
CA ALA A 99 2.62 -6.03 -1.17
C ALA A 99 3.39 -7.36 -1.22
N LEU A 100 2.86 -8.36 -1.94
CA LEU A 100 3.53 -9.65 -2.14
C LEU A 100 4.82 -9.53 -2.93
N ARG A 101 4.85 -8.75 -4.03
CA ARG A 101 6.07 -8.53 -4.80
C ARG A 101 7.12 -7.77 -4.00
N TRP A 102 6.71 -6.77 -3.23
CA TRP A 102 7.57 -6.04 -2.32
C TRP A 102 8.20 -6.97 -1.28
N ARG A 103 7.40 -7.81 -0.62
CA ARG A 103 7.89 -8.83 0.32
C ARG A 103 8.89 -9.77 -0.34
N LYS A 104 8.58 -10.33 -1.52
CA LYS A 104 9.50 -11.21 -2.26
C LYS A 104 10.84 -10.55 -2.56
N TRP A 105 10.82 -9.27 -2.97
CA TRP A 105 12.05 -8.53 -3.22
C TRP A 105 12.86 -8.33 -1.93
N MET A 106 12.21 -7.89 -0.84
CA MET A 106 12.88 -7.73 0.45
C MET A 106 13.52 -9.04 0.89
N THR A 107 12.75 -10.13 0.95
CA THR A 107 13.25 -11.44 1.38
C THR A 107 14.44 -11.87 0.53
N LYS A 108 14.38 -11.76 -0.80
CA LYS A 108 15.51 -12.11 -1.68
C LYS A 108 16.76 -11.26 -1.38
N ASN A 109 16.58 -9.97 -1.17
CA ASN A 109 17.71 -9.04 -0.99
C ASN A 109 18.33 -9.14 0.41
N TYR A 110 17.51 -9.33 1.45
CA TYR A 110 17.99 -9.61 2.81
C TYR A 110 18.66 -10.98 2.90
N LEU A 111 18.07 -12.01 2.29
CA LEU A 111 18.66 -13.34 2.25
C LEU A 111 20.00 -13.34 1.51
N ALA A 112 20.08 -12.69 0.34
CA ALA A 112 21.33 -12.59 -0.42
C ALA A 112 22.45 -11.86 0.34
N LYS A 113 22.12 -10.80 1.09
CA LYS A 113 23.08 -10.10 1.96
C LYS A 113 23.51 -10.95 3.15
N TRP A 114 22.60 -11.75 3.70
CA TRP A 114 22.88 -12.60 4.86
C TRP A 114 23.73 -13.82 4.50
N THR A 115 23.47 -14.47 3.36
CA THR A 115 24.23 -15.64 2.89
C THR A 115 25.48 -15.28 2.09
N GLY A 116 25.57 -14.08 1.51
CA GLY A 116 26.64 -13.70 0.57
C GLY A 116 28.02 -13.45 1.17
N GLN A 117 28.19 -13.44 2.50
CA GLN A 117 29.47 -13.10 3.15
C GLN A 117 29.88 -14.03 4.30
N GLN A 118 29.28 -15.22 4.43
CA GLN A 118 29.44 -16.07 5.62
C GLN A 118 29.24 -15.29 6.93
N MET A 119 28.34 -14.30 6.91
CA MET A 119 28.03 -13.45 8.06
C MET A 119 27.41 -14.24 9.20
N TYR A 120 26.80 -15.39 8.89
CA TYR A 120 26.36 -16.38 9.88
C TYR A 120 27.52 -16.78 10.82
N TYR A 121 28.68 -17.09 10.23
CA TYR A 121 29.87 -17.52 10.96
C TYR A 121 30.57 -16.36 11.69
N ARG A 122 30.54 -15.15 11.10
CA ARG A 122 31.17 -13.95 11.71
C ARG A 122 30.35 -13.35 12.85
N LEU A 123 29.01 -13.46 12.84
CA LEU A 123 28.19 -13.02 13.98
C LEU A 123 28.35 -13.94 15.19
N GLU A 124 28.35 -15.26 14.99
CA GLU A 124 28.62 -16.20 16.10
C GLU A 124 30.01 -15.99 16.69
N MET A 125 31.01 -15.68 15.85
CA MET A 125 32.40 -15.53 16.29
C MET A 125 32.71 -14.16 16.93
N PHE A 126 32.06 -13.07 16.51
CA PHE A 126 32.36 -11.71 17.01
C PHE A 126 31.31 -11.09 17.94
N PHE A 127 30.06 -11.57 17.95
CA PHE A 127 28.93 -10.87 18.59
C PHE A 127 28.28 -11.58 19.79
N GLN A 128 28.89 -12.64 20.36
CA GLN A 128 28.52 -13.28 21.64
C GLN A 128 27.04 -13.09 22.07
N GLY A 129 26.09 -13.51 21.22
CA GLY A 129 24.66 -13.55 21.57
C GLY A 129 23.90 -12.21 21.68
N THR A 130 24.40 -11.07 21.19
CA THR A 130 23.69 -9.77 21.32
C THR A 130 22.60 -9.54 20.26
N ALA A 131 22.45 -10.42 19.26
CA ALA A 131 21.40 -10.34 18.24
C ALA A 131 20.45 -11.54 18.38
N ASP A 132 19.43 -11.39 19.22
CA ASP A 132 18.41 -12.41 19.45
C ASP A 132 17.53 -12.57 18.18
N ASN A 133 17.70 -13.71 17.49
CA ASN A 133 16.91 -14.21 16.36
C ASN A 133 16.71 -13.28 15.13
N PRO A 134 17.74 -13.10 14.29
CA PRO A 134 17.63 -12.39 13.01
C PRO A 134 16.80 -13.15 11.96
N ASP A 135 16.68 -14.47 12.06
CA ASP A 135 15.89 -15.36 11.20
C ASP A 135 14.38 -15.15 11.37
N GLN A 136 13.92 -14.94 12.62
CA GLN A 136 12.52 -14.66 12.94
C GLN A 136 12.05 -13.30 12.40
N ARG A 137 12.98 -12.36 12.15
CA ARG A 137 12.67 -11.03 11.60
C ARG A 137 12.57 -11.00 10.08
N ILE A 138 12.92 -12.09 9.38
CA ILE A 138 12.94 -12.17 7.91
C ILE A 138 11.74 -12.95 7.34
N SER A 139 10.92 -13.58 8.20
CA SER A 139 9.71 -14.36 7.83
C SER A 139 8.50 -13.49 7.46
#